data_AF-A0A9D1QEC5-F1
#
_entry.id   AF-A0A9D1QEC5-F1
#
_cell.length_a   1.000
_cell.length_b   1.000
_cell.length_c   1.000
_cell.angle_alpha   90.00
_cell.angle_beta   90.00
_cell.angle_gamma   90.00
#
_symmetry.space_group_name_H-M   'P 1'
#
loop_
_entity.id
_entity.type
_entity.pdbx_description
1 polymer ?
#
loop_
_entity_poly.entity_id
_entity_poly.type
_entity_poly.pdbx_seq_one_letter_code
_entity_poly.pdbx_strand_id
1 'polypeptide(L)'
;MAGMLSLAFTGCEESTDQKTFIYTIGMEDYQYTGSSLLGPISYLSSLNLSEGFTVTADNLTEANAEAITRFNTEMAKIEKAQLDAYGGTYYISYDLYSVSDAKAIATKEFSSSQQ
;
A
#
# COMPACT_ATOMS: atom_id res chain seq x y z
N MET A 1 -5.02 58.19 29.21
CA MET A 1 -3.78 57.56 28.71
C MET A 1 -4.04 56.07 28.73
N ALA A 2 -4.37 55.49 27.58
CA ALA A 2 -4.66 54.07 27.45
C ALA A 2 -3.33 53.29 27.43
N GLY A 3 -3.04 52.55 28.50
CA GLY A 3 -1.90 51.63 28.56
C GLY A 3 -2.43 50.22 28.33
N MET A 4 -2.11 49.67 27.16
CA MET A 4 -2.52 48.35 26.68
C MET A 4 -2.16 47.22 27.66
N LEU A 5 -3.12 46.32 27.88
CA LEU A 5 -2.91 44.99 28.43
C LEU A 5 -2.11 44.16 27.42
N SER A 6 -0.84 43.88 27.70
CA SER A 6 -0.06 42.93 26.94
C SER A 6 -0.37 41.51 27.40
N LEU A 7 -1.43 40.92 26.86
CA LEU A 7 -1.63 39.47 26.90
C LEU A 7 -0.70 38.85 25.87
N ALA A 8 0.48 38.44 26.33
CA ALA A 8 1.35 37.56 25.56
C ALA A 8 0.71 36.17 25.47
N PHE A 9 -0.16 35.97 24.47
CA PHE A 9 -0.45 34.65 23.94
C PHE A 9 0.76 34.22 23.11
N THR A 10 1.75 33.57 23.73
CA THR A 10 2.65 32.68 23.00
C THR A 10 1.96 31.33 22.84
N GLY A 11 0.85 31.35 22.12
CA GLY A 11 0.29 30.16 21.51
C GLY A 11 0.99 29.96 20.16
N CYS A 12 2.17 29.34 20.19
CA CYS A 12 2.71 28.63 19.04
C CYS A 12 3.05 27.24 19.56
N GLU A 13 2.02 26.41 19.73
CA GLU A 13 2.24 24.99 19.56
C GLU A 13 2.71 24.84 18.11
N GLU A 14 3.99 24.53 17.95
CA GLU A 14 4.58 24.15 16.68
C GLU A 14 3.78 22.92 16.21
N SER A 15 2.73 23.18 15.45
CA SER A 15 1.99 22.14 14.77
C SER A 15 3.00 21.58 13.80
N THR A 16 3.59 20.42 14.12
CA THR A 16 4.41 19.68 13.17
C THR A 16 3.54 19.55 11.93
N ASP A 17 3.89 20.25 10.85
CA ASP A 17 3.09 20.32 9.62
C ASP A 17 3.17 18.96 8.90
N GLN A 18 2.61 17.94 9.53
CA GLN A 18 2.52 16.61 8.98
C GLN A 18 1.62 16.67 7.75
N LYS A 19 2.13 16.12 6.65
CA LYS A 19 1.44 16.05 5.38
C LYS A 19 0.78 14.71 5.23
N THR A 20 -0.41 14.70 4.64
CA THR A 20 -1.10 13.47 4.27
C THR A 20 -0.75 13.08 2.85
N PHE A 21 -0.23 11.87 2.69
CA PHE A 21 0.11 11.24 1.42
C PHE A 21 -0.87 10.09 1.16
N ILE A 22 -1.35 9.97 -0.09
CA ILE A 22 -2.35 8.99 -0.50
C ILE A 22 -1.67 7.92 -1.35
N TYR A 23 -1.95 6.66 -1.05
CA TYR A 23 -1.38 5.50 -1.71
C TYR A 23 -2.46 4.53 -2.16
N THR A 24 -2.16 3.74 -3.18
CA THR A 24 -3.01 2.67 -3.69
C THR A 24 -2.19 1.41 -3.96
N ILE A 25 -2.81 0.25 -3.75
CA ILE A 25 -2.27 -1.06 -4.08
C ILE A 25 -3.12 -1.62 -5.22
N GLY A 26 -2.50 -1.84 -6.38
CA GLY A 26 -3.15 -2.40 -7.57
C GLY A 26 -2.61 -3.78 -7.93
N MET A 27 -3.44 -4.64 -8.50
CA MET A 27 -2.98 -5.85 -9.19
C MET A 27 -2.70 -5.46 -10.65
N GLU A 28 -1.43 -5.47 -11.06
CA GLU A 28 -1.03 -4.98 -12.38
C GLU A 28 -1.01 -6.10 -13.42
N ASP A 29 -0.50 -7.27 -13.05
CA ASP A 29 -0.50 -8.44 -13.91
C ASP A 29 -1.18 -9.62 -13.23
N TYR A 30 -1.96 -10.33 -14.05
CA TYR A 30 -2.56 -11.60 -13.68
C TYR A 30 -2.51 -12.55 -14.88
N GLN A 31 -1.79 -13.65 -14.70
CA GLN A 31 -1.70 -14.73 -15.68
C GLN A 31 -1.94 -16.06 -14.97
N TYR A 32 -2.81 -16.89 -15.53
CA TYR A 32 -3.11 -18.21 -15.02
C TYR A 32 -3.43 -19.16 -16.19
N THR A 33 -2.82 -20.35 -16.19
CA THR A 33 -2.99 -21.36 -17.26
C THR A 33 -3.65 -22.65 -16.78
N GLY A 34 -4.11 -22.72 -15.53
CA GLY A 34 -4.74 -23.92 -14.98
C GLY A 34 -6.18 -24.13 -15.46
N SER A 35 -6.75 -25.28 -15.08
CA SER A 35 -8.07 -25.74 -15.54
C SER A 35 -9.24 -25.19 -14.72
N SER A 36 -8.98 -24.54 -13.58
CA SER A 36 -10.01 -23.90 -12.77
C SER A 36 -10.56 -22.66 -13.49
N LEU A 37 -11.88 -22.57 -13.65
CA LEU A 37 -12.54 -21.44 -14.33
C LEU A 37 -12.23 -20.09 -13.67
N LEU A 38 -12.13 -20.06 -12.33
CA LEU A 38 -11.85 -18.83 -11.58
C LEU A 38 -10.38 -18.70 -11.18
N GLY A 39 -9.58 -19.76 -11.31
CA GLY A 39 -8.18 -19.79 -10.88
C GLY A 39 -7.97 -19.23 -9.47
N PRO A 40 -6.80 -18.64 -9.19
CA PRO A 40 -6.52 -17.99 -7.91
C PRO A 40 -7.35 -16.73 -7.60
N ILE A 41 -8.12 -16.19 -8.56
CA ILE A 41 -8.73 -14.86 -8.38
C ILE A 41 -9.79 -14.83 -7.28
N SER A 42 -10.50 -15.95 -7.07
CA SER A 42 -11.48 -16.06 -5.98
C SER A 42 -10.83 -16.01 -4.61
N TYR A 43 -9.63 -16.58 -4.47
CA TYR A 43 -8.85 -16.52 -3.26
C TYR A 43 -8.28 -15.12 -3.03
N LEU A 44 -7.67 -14.51 -4.05
CA LEU A 44 -7.12 -13.15 -3.93
C LEU A 44 -8.19 -12.12 -3.56
N SER A 45 -9.39 -12.23 -4.15
CA SER A 45 -10.53 -11.37 -3.81
C SER A 45 -11.04 -11.60 -2.38
N SER A 46 -10.97 -12.82 -1.85
CA SER A 46 -11.43 -13.11 -0.49
C SER A 46 -10.50 -12.58 0.60
N LEU A 47 -9.24 -12.30 0.28
CA LEU A 47 -8.29 -11.67 1.20
C LEU A 47 -8.63 -10.21 1.54
N ASN A 48 -9.47 -9.58 0.71
CA ASN A 48 -9.90 -8.18 0.88
C ASN A 48 -8.71 -7.25 1.18
N LEU A 49 -7.69 -7.32 0.32
CA LEU A 49 -6.48 -6.51 0.43
C LEU A 49 -6.83 -5.03 0.35
N SER A 50 -6.12 -4.21 1.11
CA SER A 50 -6.35 -2.77 1.10
C SER A 50 -6.03 -2.16 -0.27
N GLU A 51 -7.02 -1.66 -0.99
CA GLU A 51 -6.82 -1.03 -2.30
C GLU A 51 -6.25 0.40 -2.20
N GLY A 52 -6.47 1.09 -1.09
CA GLY A 52 -5.98 2.45 -0.88
C GLY A 52 -5.91 2.84 0.59
N PHE A 53 -4.95 3.69 0.93
CA PHE A 53 -4.74 4.16 2.30
C PHE A 53 -3.99 5.50 2.31
N THR A 54 -4.02 6.16 3.47
CA THR A 54 -3.29 7.40 3.72
C THR A 54 -2.18 7.19 4.75
N VAL A 55 -1.07 7.91 4.57
CA VAL A 55 0.02 8.02 5.54
C VAL A 55 0.21 9.49 5.88
N THR A 56 0.34 9.79 7.16
CA THR A 56 0.62 11.13 7.66
C THR A 56 2.05 11.17 8.17
N ALA A 57 2.90 12.00 7.56
CA ALA A 57 4.33 12.09 7.88
C ALA A 57 4.89 13.49 7.58
N ASP A 58 6.09 13.78 8.07
CA ASP A 58 6.72 15.09 7.88
C ASP A 58 7.18 15.30 6.44
N ASN A 59 7.54 14.21 5.75
CA ASN A 59 8.02 14.24 4.37
C ASN A 59 7.67 12.97 3.58
N LEU A 60 7.84 13.03 2.25
CA LEU A 60 7.51 11.95 1.33
C LEU A 60 8.35 10.69 1.57
N THR A 61 9.60 10.82 1.99
CA THR A 61 10.50 9.68 2.23
C THR A 61 9.99 8.82 3.38
N GLU A 62 9.62 9.45 4.49
CA GLU A 62 9.01 8.76 5.64
C GLU A 62 7.66 8.15 5.28
N ALA A 63 6.82 8.90 4.57
CA ALA A 63 5.52 8.40 4.13
C ALA A 63 5.66 7.17 3.23
N ASN A 64 6.62 7.18 2.30
CA ASN A 64 6.90 6.05 1.42
C ASN A 64 7.43 4.84 2.20
N ALA A 65 8.30 5.04 3.19
CA ALA A 65 8.79 3.95 4.02
C ALA A 65 7.65 3.24 4.77
N GLU A 66 6.74 4.01 5.38
CA GLU A 66 5.57 3.45 6.04
C GLU A 66 4.58 2.80 5.05
N ALA A 67 4.36 3.41 3.89
CA ALA A 67 3.53 2.84 2.84
C ALA A 67 4.06 1.49 2.33
N ILE A 68 5.38 1.36 2.18
CA ILE A 68 6.04 0.10 1.83
C ILE A 68 5.84 -0.94 2.95
N THR A 69 5.96 -0.56 4.22
CA THR A 69 5.69 -1.48 5.34
C THR A 69 4.27 -2.00 5.30
N ARG A 70 3.28 -1.12 5.14
CA ARG A 70 1.86 -1.49 5.04
C ARG A 70 1.59 -2.37 3.81
N PHE A 71 2.15 -2.03 2.66
CA PHE A 71 2.07 -2.84 1.44
C PHE A 71 2.61 -4.25 1.68
N ASN A 72 3.79 -4.40 2.30
CA ASN A 72 4.36 -5.70 2.62
C ASN A 72 3.48 -6.50 3.59
N THR A 73 2.83 -5.84 4.56
CA THR A 73 1.85 -6.48 5.45
C THR A 73 0.62 -6.99 4.70
N GLU A 74 0.09 -6.21 3.76
CA GLU A 74 -1.03 -6.66 2.91
C GLU A 74 -0.62 -7.84 2.03
N MET A 75 0.54 -7.75 1.37
CA MET A 75 1.06 -8.83 0.52
C MET A 75 1.37 -10.11 1.30
N ALA A 76 1.74 -10.00 2.58
CA ALA A 76 1.99 -11.15 3.44
C ALA A 76 0.73 -11.98 3.74
N LYS A 77 -0.47 -11.45 3.50
CA LYS A 77 -1.73 -12.20 3.60
C LYS A 77 -1.87 -13.24 2.46
N ILE A 78 -1.15 -13.04 1.35
CA ILE A 78 -1.16 -13.96 0.21
C ILE A 78 -0.23 -15.13 0.54
N GLU A 79 -0.83 -16.28 0.79
CA GLU A 79 -0.11 -17.53 1.05
C GLU A 79 0.23 -18.22 -0.26
N LYS A 80 1.53 -18.37 -0.54
CA LYS A 80 2.00 -19.08 -1.73
C LYS A 80 1.44 -20.52 -1.82
N ALA A 81 1.31 -21.21 -0.70
CA ALA A 81 0.73 -22.55 -0.66
C ALA A 81 -0.73 -22.60 -1.15
N GLN A 82 -1.53 -21.56 -0.88
CA GLN A 82 -2.89 -21.45 -1.38
C GLN A 82 -2.90 -21.21 -2.90
N LEU A 83 -2.00 -20.36 -3.41
CA LEU A 83 -1.84 -20.14 -4.85
C LEU A 83 -1.41 -21.44 -5.57
N ASP A 84 -0.46 -22.18 -5.00
CA ASP A 84 0.06 -23.43 -5.56
C ASP A 84 -1.01 -24.54 -5.56
N ALA A 85 -1.95 -24.53 -4.62
CA ALA A 85 -3.05 -25.50 -4.56
C ALA A 85 -4.00 -25.44 -5.77
N TYR A 86 -4.05 -24.32 -6.48
CA TYR A 86 -4.83 -24.19 -7.73
C TYR A 86 -4.21 -24.94 -8.92
N GLY A 87 -2.95 -25.38 -8.81
CA GLY A 87 -2.21 -26.03 -9.89
C GLY A 87 -2.02 -25.13 -11.11
N GLY A 88 -1.42 -25.68 -12.18
CA GLY A 88 -1.10 -24.92 -13.40
C GLY A 88 0.04 -23.91 -13.19
N THR A 89 0.24 -23.02 -14.16
CA THR A 89 1.18 -21.90 -14.00
C THR A 89 0.44 -20.61 -13.67
N TYR A 90 1.03 -19.80 -12.80
CA TYR A 90 0.53 -18.46 -12.49
C TYR A 90 1.66 -17.44 -12.38
N TYR A 91 1.33 -16.19 -12.71
CA TYR A 91 2.10 -15.00 -12.40
C TYR A 91 1.13 -13.90 -11.98
N ILE A 92 1.35 -13.32 -10.81
CA ILE A 92 0.52 -12.26 -10.23
C ILE A 92 1.48 -11.18 -9.71
N SER A 93 1.28 -9.93 -10.11
CA SER A 93 2.02 -8.79 -9.59
C SER A 93 1.08 -7.79 -8.92
N TYR A 94 1.53 -7.25 -7.79
CA TYR A 94 0.88 -6.14 -7.10
C TYR A 94 1.87 -4.99 -6.95
N ASP A 95 1.40 -3.78 -7.25
CA ASP A 95 2.20 -2.57 -7.17
C ASP A 95 1.61 -1.58 -6.18
N LEU A 96 2.50 -0.92 -5.45
CA LEU A 96 2.20 0.22 -4.58
C LEU A 96 2.48 1.51 -5.34
N TYR A 97 1.49 2.38 -5.45
CA TYR A 97 1.63 3.71 -6.05
C TYR A 97 1.32 4.80 -5.03
N SER A 98 1.97 5.96 -5.20
CA SER A 98 1.42 7.20 -4.65
C SER A 98 0.39 7.74 -5.63
N VAL A 99 -0.77 8.22 -5.16
CA VAL A 99 -1.76 8.85 -6.05
C VAL A 99 -1.19 10.11 -6.75
N SER A 100 -0.13 10.71 -6.18
CA SER A 100 0.56 11.86 -6.77
C SER A 100 1.66 11.50 -7.79
N ASP A 101 2.03 10.23 -7.93
CA ASP A 101 3.08 9.77 -8.85
C ASP A 101 2.67 8.45 -9.53
N ALA A 102 2.73 8.42 -10.85
CA ALA A 102 2.37 7.24 -11.63
C ALA A 102 3.40 6.10 -11.54
N LYS A 103 4.56 6.33 -10.93
CA LYS A 103 5.59 5.31 -10.78
C LYS A 103 5.34 4.41 -9.56
N ALA A 104 5.45 3.10 -9.76
CA ALA A 104 5.43 2.13 -8.67
C ALA A 104 6.58 2.40 -7.68
N ILE A 105 6.21 2.47 -6.40
CA ILE A 105 7.10 2.67 -5.25
C ILE A 105 7.66 1.31 -4.79
N ALA A 106 6.84 0.27 -4.85
CA ALA A 106 7.21 -1.10 -4.56
C ALA A 106 6.34 -2.07 -5.38
N THR A 107 6.90 -3.23 -5.69
CA THR A 107 6.25 -4.31 -6.43
C THR A 107 6.41 -5.61 -5.67
N LYS A 108 5.37 -6.44 -5.66
CA LYS A 108 5.42 -7.81 -5.14
C LYS A 108 4.88 -8.77 -6.17
N GLU A 109 5.68 -9.80 -6.45
CA GLU A 109 5.34 -10.83 -7.42
C GLU A 109 5.11 -12.18 -6.73
N PHE A 110 4.17 -12.95 -7.30
CA PHE A 110 3.89 -14.32 -6.94
C PHE A 110 3.86 -15.16 -8.21
N SER A 111 4.62 -16.24 -8.24
CA SER A 111 4.64 -17.15 -9.39
C SER A 111 4.71 -18.62 -8.98
N SER A 112 4.17 -19.47 -9.86
CA SER A 112 4.21 -20.94 -9.70
C SER A 112 5.61 -21.51 -9.92
N SER A 113 6.49 -20.77 -10.60
CA SER A 113 7.86 -21.20 -10.91
C SER A 113 8.74 -21.01 -9.68
N GLN A 114 9.07 -22.12 -9.01
CA GLN A 114 10.17 -22.14 -8.06
C GLN A 114 11.49 -21.91 -8.82
N GLN A 115 12.28 -20.96 -8.37
CA GLN A 115 13.73 -21.17 -8.35
C GLN A 115 14.06 -22.08 -7.18
#